data_AF-A0A7V9L5T5-F1
#
_entry.id   AF-A0A7V9L5T5-F1
#
_cell.length_a   1.000
_cell.length_b   1.000
_cell.length_c   1.000
_cell.angle_alpha   90.00
_cell.angle_beta   90.00
_cell.angle_gamma   90.00
#
_symmetry.space_group_name_H-M   'P 1'
#
loop_
_entity.id
_entity.type
_entity.pdbx_description
1 polymer ?
#
loop_
_entity_poly.entity_id
_entity_poly.type
_entity_poly.pdbx_seq_one_letter_code
_entity_poly.pdbx_strand_id
1 'polypeptide(L)'
;MRLAAIALTLTACFTSASELSAVGDDDADPAPGGVPNGLCRTDDECVPAGATCCDCPTFARSIFDPQSEACEAVGCDNDPSVCPTNVEAACDQASGSCVLACAPLQCLECPNGYFTEANGCLSCTCAPPVSQSPDCGVDSDCSRVRADCCGCQNGGEDTAVATADAAAFDQALSCNSGSQCPGQGNSSSDCDAELAPRCVNGACELIAEDMPAEACGRPDLPACAPGKICTINVDPAASLYGVGTCQ
;
A
#
# COMPACT_ATOMS: atom_id res chain seq x y z
N MET A 1 11.29 -46.56 7.51
CA MET A 1 11.51 -45.53 6.48
C MET A 1 11.64 -46.21 5.12
N ARG A 2 10.63 -46.09 4.26
CA ARG A 2 10.69 -46.54 2.85
C ARG A 2 10.52 -45.29 1.99
N LEU A 3 11.58 -44.91 1.27
CA LEU A 3 11.53 -43.88 0.24
C LEU A 3 10.80 -44.45 -0.98
N ALA A 4 9.72 -43.79 -1.40
CA ALA A 4 9.10 -44.01 -2.69
C ALA A 4 9.56 -42.89 -3.64
N ALA A 5 10.38 -43.25 -4.62
CA ALA A 5 10.79 -42.38 -5.72
C ALA A 5 9.66 -42.34 -6.76
N ILE A 6 9.10 -41.17 -7.01
CA ILE A 6 8.12 -40.93 -8.08
C ILE A 6 8.89 -40.33 -9.26
N ALA A 7 9.03 -41.12 -10.32
CA ALA A 7 9.58 -40.68 -11.60
C ALA A 7 8.48 -40.00 -12.40
N LEU A 8 8.66 -38.70 -12.67
CA LEU A 8 7.76 -37.90 -13.51
C LEU A 8 8.24 -37.97 -14.96
N THR A 9 7.47 -38.61 -15.83
CA THR A 9 7.70 -38.65 -17.28
C THR A 9 7.12 -37.39 -17.93
N LEU A 10 7.97 -36.52 -18.48
CA LEU A 10 7.54 -35.41 -19.33
C LEU A 10 7.20 -35.94 -20.73
N THR A 11 5.92 -35.88 -21.08
CA THR A 11 5.41 -36.09 -22.44
C THR A 11 5.46 -34.76 -23.18
N ALA A 12 6.35 -34.64 -24.16
CA ALA A 12 6.42 -33.49 -25.06
C ALA A 12 5.28 -33.55 -26.08
N CYS A 13 4.32 -32.63 -26.00
CA CYS A 13 3.39 -32.35 -27.09
C CYS A 13 4.08 -31.47 -28.13
N PHE A 14 4.38 -32.04 -29.30
CA PHE A 14 4.67 -31.29 -30.52
C PHE A 14 3.34 -30.85 -31.14
N THR A 15 3.00 -29.56 -31.00
CA THR A 15 1.94 -28.93 -31.78
C THR A 15 2.54 -28.27 -33.00
N SER A 16 2.10 -28.75 -34.16
CA SER A 16 2.39 -28.26 -35.51
C SER A 16 2.00 -26.78 -35.66
N ALA A 17 2.89 -26.00 -36.26
CA ALA A 17 2.60 -24.66 -36.75
C ALA A 17 1.55 -24.74 -37.87
N SER A 18 0.34 -24.27 -37.58
CA SER A 18 -0.64 -23.91 -38.61
C SER A 18 -0.45 -22.44 -38.93
N GLU A 19 -0.20 -22.17 -40.21
CA GLU A 19 -0.11 -20.84 -40.79
C GLU A 19 -1.40 -20.07 -40.50
N LEU A 20 -1.30 -19.07 -39.62
CA LEU A 20 -2.32 -18.05 -39.44
C LEU A 20 -2.16 -17.08 -40.61
N SER A 21 -3.01 -17.23 -41.62
CA SER A 21 -3.16 -16.24 -42.68
C SER A 21 -3.45 -14.88 -42.05
N ALA A 22 -2.51 -13.96 -42.20
CA ALA A 22 -2.72 -12.54 -42.00
C ALA A 22 -3.85 -12.07 -42.93
N VAL A 23 -5.00 -11.77 -42.35
CA VAL A 23 -6.09 -11.04 -43.00
C VAL A 23 -6.38 -9.85 -42.10
N GLY A 24 -5.81 -8.71 -42.47
CA GLY A 24 -5.87 -7.45 -41.74
C GLY A 24 -4.79 -6.51 -42.25
N ASP A 25 -5.06 -5.89 -43.40
CA ASP A 25 -4.40 -4.65 -43.81
C ASP A 25 -4.92 -3.53 -42.91
N ASP A 26 -4.26 -3.30 -41.78
CA ASP A 26 -4.44 -2.12 -40.94
C ASP A 26 -3.20 -1.22 -41.04
N ASP A 27 -2.90 -0.80 -42.27
CA ASP A 27 -2.17 0.44 -42.58
C ASP A 27 -3.02 1.68 -42.18
N ALA A 28 -3.60 1.67 -40.97
CA ALA A 28 -4.02 2.88 -40.32
C ALA A 28 -2.75 3.59 -39.90
N ASP A 29 -2.24 4.43 -40.81
CA ASP A 29 -1.25 5.47 -40.54
C ASP A 29 -1.56 6.02 -39.14
N PRO A 30 -0.67 5.85 -38.14
CA PRO A 30 -0.96 6.29 -36.79
C PRO A 30 -1.25 7.78 -36.89
N ALA A 31 -2.50 8.15 -36.58
CA ALA A 31 -2.89 9.55 -36.57
C ALA A 31 -1.81 10.28 -35.75
N PRO A 32 -1.14 11.32 -36.30
CA PRO A 32 -0.01 11.93 -35.63
C PRO A 32 -0.51 12.52 -34.30
N GLY A 33 -0.23 11.79 -33.21
CA GLY A 33 -0.74 12.09 -31.87
C GLY A 33 -1.46 10.92 -31.14
N GLY A 34 -1.84 9.84 -31.83
CA GLY A 34 -2.54 8.70 -31.23
C GLY A 34 -1.67 7.97 -30.20
N VAL A 35 -2.13 7.94 -28.95
CA VAL A 35 -1.57 7.08 -27.91
C VAL A 35 -1.88 5.62 -28.27
N PRO A 36 -0.93 4.69 -28.18
CA PRO A 36 -1.22 3.26 -28.26
C PRO A 36 -2.37 2.90 -27.31
N ASN A 37 -3.30 2.07 -27.77
CA ASN A 37 -4.44 1.63 -26.96
C ASN A 37 -3.96 1.13 -25.58
N GLY A 38 -4.55 1.67 -24.50
CA GLY A 38 -4.22 1.31 -23.13
C GLY A 38 -3.18 2.18 -22.42
N LEU A 39 -2.57 3.15 -23.11
CA LEU A 39 -1.68 4.14 -22.49
C LEU A 39 -2.41 5.46 -22.19
N CYS A 40 -1.81 6.25 -21.30
CA CYS A 40 -2.22 7.59 -20.91
C CYS A 40 -1.04 8.56 -20.97
N ARG A 41 -1.35 9.86 -20.98
CA ARG A 41 -0.45 11.00 -20.89
C ARG A 41 -0.84 11.93 -19.75
N THR A 42 -2.13 12.03 -19.46
CA THR A 42 -2.69 12.87 -18.41
C THR A 42 -3.70 12.09 -17.60
N ASP A 43 -3.96 12.51 -16.37
CA ASP A 43 -4.91 11.84 -15.46
C ASP A 43 -6.33 11.78 -16.05
N ASP A 44 -6.73 12.80 -16.82
CA ASP A 44 -8.02 12.86 -17.53
C ASP A 44 -8.19 11.76 -18.60
N GLU A 45 -7.12 11.05 -18.98
CA GLU A 45 -7.19 9.91 -19.89
C GLU A 45 -7.37 8.58 -19.15
N CYS A 46 -7.49 8.61 -17.84
CA CYS A 46 -7.66 7.45 -16.99
C CYS A 46 -9.02 7.49 -16.27
N VAL A 47 -9.65 6.32 -16.17
CA VAL A 47 -10.90 6.14 -15.43
C VAL A 47 -10.77 4.99 -14.42
N PRO A 48 -11.36 5.12 -13.22
CA PRO A 48 -11.41 4.03 -12.26
C PRO A 48 -12.20 2.85 -12.82
N ALA A 49 -11.75 1.62 -12.53
CA ALA A 49 -12.38 0.40 -13.02
C ALA A 49 -12.34 -0.73 -11.99
N GLY A 50 -13.39 -1.56 -12.01
CA GLY A 50 -13.52 -2.79 -11.23
C GLY A 50 -13.39 -4.04 -12.09
N ALA A 51 -13.37 -5.22 -11.45
CA ALA A 51 -13.30 -6.50 -12.16
C ALA A 51 -14.48 -6.69 -13.14
N THR A 52 -15.64 -6.15 -12.79
CA THR A 52 -16.80 -5.94 -13.66
C THR A 52 -17.21 -4.47 -13.66
N CYS A 53 -18.05 -4.07 -14.61
CA CYS A 53 -18.51 -2.67 -14.74
C CYS A 53 -19.21 -2.12 -13.49
N CYS A 54 -19.71 -2.99 -12.61
CA CYS A 54 -20.41 -2.60 -11.40
C CYS A 54 -19.62 -2.86 -10.11
N ASP A 55 -18.43 -3.47 -10.19
CA ASP A 55 -17.59 -3.62 -9.02
C ASP A 55 -16.94 -2.29 -8.65
N CYS A 56 -16.69 -2.11 -7.35
CA CYS A 56 -15.94 -0.95 -6.89
C CYS A 56 -14.54 -0.90 -7.54
N PRO A 57 -13.99 0.30 -7.76
CA PRO A 57 -12.72 0.46 -8.43
C PRO A 57 -11.61 -0.21 -7.63
N THR A 58 -10.86 -1.07 -8.31
CA THR A 58 -9.67 -1.76 -7.77
C THR A 58 -8.45 -1.57 -8.66
N PHE A 59 -8.63 -0.98 -9.84
CA PHE A 59 -7.58 -0.56 -10.76
C PHE A 59 -8.07 0.64 -11.59
N ALA A 60 -7.22 1.15 -12.48
CA ALA A 60 -7.59 2.17 -13.45
C ALA A 60 -7.28 1.69 -14.86
N ARG A 61 -7.92 2.30 -15.85
CA ARG A 61 -7.69 2.01 -17.26
C ARG A 61 -7.81 3.26 -18.11
N SER A 62 -7.29 3.17 -19.33
CA SER A 62 -7.42 4.24 -20.30
C SER A 62 -8.87 4.42 -20.74
N ILE A 63 -9.30 5.66 -20.94
CA ILE A 63 -10.58 5.97 -21.60
C ILE A 63 -10.64 5.44 -23.05
N PHE A 64 -9.48 5.16 -23.65
CA PHE A 64 -9.38 4.57 -24.99
C PHE A 64 -9.49 3.04 -24.99
N ASP A 65 -9.63 2.39 -23.83
CA ASP A 65 -9.91 0.96 -23.74
C ASP A 65 -11.37 0.70 -24.20
N PRO A 66 -11.61 -0.19 -25.19
CA PRO A 66 -12.96 -0.52 -25.65
C PRO A 66 -13.92 -1.00 -24.54
N GLN A 67 -13.39 -1.54 -23.45
CA GLN A 67 -14.19 -1.94 -22.30
C GLN A 67 -14.68 -0.76 -21.46
N SER A 68 -14.01 0.39 -21.50
CA SER A 68 -14.47 1.61 -20.81
C SER A 68 -15.79 2.08 -21.40
N GLU A 69 -15.87 2.19 -22.73
CA GLU A 69 -17.11 2.52 -23.46
C GLU A 69 -18.21 1.48 -23.21
N ALA A 70 -17.86 0.19 -23.13
CA ALA A 70 -18.81 -0.86 -22.84
C ALA A 70 -19.44 -0.73 -21.45
N CYS A 71 -18.68 -0.28 -20.44
CA CYS A 71 -19.16 -0.13 -19.07
C CYS A 71 -20.04 1.11 -18.86
N GLU A 72 -19.84 2.19 -19.62
CA GLU A 72 -20.72 3.38 -19.56
C GLU A 72 -22.18 3.06 -19.91
N ALA A 73 -22.39 2.06 -20.78
CA ALA A 73 -23.72 1.59 -21.15
C ALA A 73 -24.35 0.64 -20.12
N VAL A 74 -23.59 0.15 -19.14
CA VAL A 74 -24.10 -0.76 -18.11
C VAL A 74 -24.73 0.06 -16.99
N GLY A 75 -26.06 0.01 -16.88
CA GLY A 75 -26.77 0.54 -15.73
C GLY A 75 -26.50 -0.31 -14.49
N CYS A 76 -25.56 0.11 -13.66
CA CYS A 76 -25.29 -0.54 -12.39
C CYS A 76 -26.32 -0.11 -11.34
N ASP A 77 -27.07 -1.07 -10.80
CA ASP A 77 -27.99 -0.85 -9.67
C ASP A 77 -27.26 -0.66 -8.33
N ASN A 78 -25.93 -0.71 -8.34
CA ASN A 78 -25.12 -0.55 -7.14
C ASN A 78 -25.20 0.89 -6.65
N ASP A 79 -25.54 1.05 -5.38
CA ASP A 79 -25.53 2.34 -4.72
C ASP A 79 -24.08 2.87 -4.71
N PRO A 80 -23.80 4.02 -5.36
CA PRO A 80 -22.45 4.59 -5.42
C PRO A 80 -21.87 4.90 -4.03
N SER A 81 -22.68 4.90 -2.98
CA SER A 81 -22.23 5.05 -1.59
C SER A 81 -21.46 3.85 -1.01
N VAL A 82 -21.41 2.70 -1.72
CA VAL A 82 -20.70 1.50 -1.24
C VAL A 82 -19.22 1.49 -1.65
N CYS A 83 -18.85 2.27 -2.67
CA CYS A 83 -17.48 2.27 -3.17
C CYS A 83 -16.59 3.31 -2.48
N PRO A 84 -15.28 3.04 -2.37
CA PRO A 84 -14.33 4.01 -1.82
C PRO A 84 -14.37 5.30 -2.63
N THR A 85 -14.57 6.43 -1.95
CA THR A 85 -14.57 7.76 -2.57
C THR A 85 -13.20 8.44 -2.51
N ASN A 86 -12.22 7.76 -1.91
CA ASN A 86 -10.86 8.24 -1.67
C ASN A 86 -9.84 7.66 -2.68
N VAL A 87 -10.31 7.22 -3.84
CA VAL A 87 -9.47 6.76 -4.96
C VAL A 87 -9.82 7.49 -6.23
N GLU A 88 -8.81 7.75 -7.04
CA GLU A 88 -8.94 8.33 -8.37
C GLU A 88 -8.02 7.61 -9.35
N ALA A 89 -8.35 7.70 -10.63
CA ALA A 89 -7.50 7.19 -11.68
C ALA A 89 -6.47 8.25 -12.04
N ALA A 90 -5.20 7.87 -12.05
CA ALA A 90 -4.09 8.75 -12.39
C ALA A 90 -3.23 8.11 -13.48
N CYS A 91 -2.55 8.93 -14.25
CA CYS A 91 -1.58 8.48 -15.22
C CYS A 91 -0.19 8.41 -14.60
N ASP A 92 0.36 7.20 -14.47
CA ASP A 92 1.76 7.03 -14.08
C ASP A 92 2.65 7.52 -15.22
N GLN A 93 3.22 8.71 -15.06
CA GLN A 93 4.06 9.37 -16.06
C GLN A 93 5.33 8.58 -16.40
N ALA A 94 5.80 7.69 -15.51
CA ALA A 94 6.98 6.87 -15.77
C ALA A 94 6.67 5.72 -16.74
N SER A 95 5.50 5.09 -16.60
CA SER A 95 5.09 3.94 -17.42
C SER A 95 4.12 4.28 -18.55
N GLY A 96 3.48 5.45 -18.50
CA GLY A 96 2.36 5.83 -19.35
C GLY A 96 1.11 4.97 -19.12
N SER A 97 0.99 4.30 -17.98
CA SER A 97 -0.13 3.42 -17.65
C SER A 97 -1.09 4.08 -16.66
N CYS A 98 -2.38 3.82 -16.81
CA CYS A 98 -3.36 4.24 -15.81
C CYS A 98 -3.22 3.40 -14.54
N VAL A 99 -3.14 4.06 -13.40
CA VAL A 99 -3.06 3.44 -12.07
C VAL A 99 -4.17 4.00 -11.19
N LEU A 100 -4.65 3.19 -10.24
CA LEU A 100 -5.55 3.68 -9.21
C LEU A 100 -4.69 4.28 -8.09
N ALA A 101 -4.88 5.56 -7.83
CA ALA A 101 -4.18 6.32 -6.79
C ALA A 101 -5.16 6.76 -5.70
N CYS A 102 -4.64 7.11 -4.53
CA CYS A 102 -5.46 7.67 -3.47
C CYS A 102 -5.78 9.14 -3.78
N ALA A 103 -7.07 9.48 -3.78
CA ALA A 103 -7.53 10.83 -4.04
C ALA A 103 -7.17 11.76 -2.86
N PRO A 104 -6.65 12.97 -3.12
CA PRO A 104 -6.44 13.99 -2.10
C PRO A 104 -7.72 14.36 -1.36
N LEU A 105 -7.70 14.30 -0.03
CA LEU A 105 -8.86 14.69 0.79
C LEU A 105 -8.47 15.71 1.86
N GLN A 106 -9.32 16.71 2.06
CA GLN A 106 -9.19 17.67 3.14
C GLN A 106 -10.05 17.23 4.32
N CYS A 107 -9.41 16.96 5.46
CA CYS A 107 -10.07 16.39 6.62
C CYS A 107 -9.86 17.24 7.87
N LEU A 108 -10.74 17.06 8.87
CA LEU A 108 -10.51 17.57 10.21
C LEU A 108 -9.38 16.77 10.89
N GLU A 109 -8.78 17.32 11.93
CA GLU A 109 -7.75 16.62 12.72
C GLU A 109 -8.34 15.42 13.45
N CYS A 110 -7.60 14.31 13.46
CA CYS A 110 -7.96 13.05 14.08
C CYS A 110 -6.96 12.66 15.16
N PRO A 111 -7.39 12.41 16.42
CA PRO A 111 -6.48 12.14 17.53
C PRO A 111 -5.48 11.00 17.31
N ASN A 112 -5.91 9.96 16.61
CA ASN A 112 -5.10 8.77 16.34
C ASN A 112 -4.65 8.70 14.88
N GLY A 113 -4.79 9.78 14.09
CA GLY A 113 -4.62 9.72 12.65
C GLY A 113 -5.87 9.23 11.91
N TYR A 114 -5.71 9.05 10.60
CA TYR A 114 -6.78 8.76 9.66
C TYR A 114 -6.93 7.26 9.39
N PHE A 115 -8.16 6.79 9.26
CA PHE A 115 -8.43 5.39 8.97
C PHE A 115 -7.94 5.03 7.58
N THR A 116 -7.05 4.04 7.51
CA THR A 116 -6.61 3.39 6.27
C THR A 116 -7.65 2.36 5.84
N GLU A 117 -8.25 2.59 4.67
CA GLU A 117 -9.22 1.66 4.08
C GLU A 117 -8.53 0.43 3.48
N ALA A 118 -9.33 -0.58 3.09
CA ALA A 118 -8.81 -1.83 2.52
C ALA A 118 -8.05 -1.64 1.20
N ASN A 119 -8.25 -0.51 0.51
CA ASN A 119 -7.51 -0.11 -0.69
C ASN A 119 -6.15 0.54 -0.37
N GLY A 120 -5.80 0.70 0.92
CA GLY A 120 -4.56 1.35 1.37
C GLY A 120 -4.62 2.88 1.42
N CYS A 121 -5.75 3.48 1.05
CA CYS A 121 -5.92 4.93 1.07
C CYS A 121 -6.47 5.40 2.41
N LEU A 122 -6.06 6.61 2.83
CA LEU A 122 -6.62 7.24 4.01
C LEU A 122 -8.02 7.79 3.68
N SER A 123 -8.89 7.79 4.69
CA SER A 123 -10.21 8.42 4.65
C SER A 123 -10.31 9.52 5.71
N CYS A 124 -11.26 10.44 5.58
CA CYS A 124 -11.52 11.44 6.63
C CYS A 124 -12.18 10.85 7.90
N THR A 125 -12.34 9.53 7.99
CA THR A 125 -12.75 8.87 9.22
C THR A 125 -11.54 8.75 10.13
N CYS A 126 -11.68 9.18 11.39
CA CYS A 126 -10.59 8.99 12.35
C CYS A 126 -10.36 7.51 12.64
N ALA A 127 -9.10 7.09 12.72
CA ALA A 127 -8.75 5.74 13.12
C ALA A 127 -9.39 5.43 14.49
N PRO A 128 -10.07 4.28 14.64
CA PRO A 128 -10.70 3.94 15.91
C PRO A 128 -9.63 3.87 17.00
N PRO A 129 -9.96 4.22 18.25
CA PRO A 129 -9.08 3.88 19.36
C PRO A 129 -8.96 2.34 19.39
N VAL A 130 -7.73 1.82 19.31
CA VAL A 130 -7.47 0.39 19.48
C VAL A 130 -7.99 -0.04 20.85
N SER A 131 -9.06 -0.83 20.85
CA SER A 131 -9.97 -0.98 21.98
C SER A 131 -9.58 -2.10 22.96
N GLN A 132 -8.27 -2.32 23.15
CA GLN A 132 -7.75 -3.18 24.23
C GLN A 132 -6.56 -2.59 24.98
N SER A 133 -5.85 -1.63 24.39
CA SER A 133 -4.95 -0.65 25.01
C SER A 133 -4.57 0.30 23.87
N PRO A 134 -4.61 1.63 24.00
CA PRO A 134 -3.86 2.48 23.09
C PRO A 134 -2.39 2.16 23.31
N ASP A 135 -1.80 1.37 22.40
CA ASP A 135 -0.38 1.05 22.49
C ASP A 135 0.45 2.34 22.36
N CYS A 136 -0.11 3.37 21.70
CA CYS A 136 0.49 4.70 21.61
C CYS A 136 -0.53 5.80 21.28
N GLY A 137 -0.23 7.03 21.70
CA GLY A 137 -0.80 8.26 21.14
C GLY A 137 0.25 9.12 20.43
N VAL A 138 1.53 8.92 20.72
CA VAL A 138 2.67 9.58 20.09
C VAL A 138 3.79 8.59 19.81
N ASP A 139 4.73 8.92 18.93
CA ASP A 139 5.85 8.04 18.58
C ASP A 139 6.70 7.63 19.79
N SER A 140 6.85 8.52 20.78
CA SER A 140 7.60 8.22 22.01
C SER A 140 6.93 7.17 22.91
N ASP A 141 5.67 6.83 22.65
CA ASP A 141 4.99 5.74 23.33
C ASP A 141 5.40 4.38 22.74
N CYS A 142 6.04 4.34 21.57
CA CYS A 142 6.46 3.11 20.92
C CYS A 142 7.94 2.79 21.16
N SER A 143 8.21 1.50 21.31
CA SER A 143 9.54 0.96 21.49
C SER A 143 9.79 -0.18 20.50
N ARG A 144 10.99 -0.18 19.90
CA ARG A 144 11.46 -1.29 19.08
C ARG A 144 11.92 -2.41 20.01
N VAL A 145 11.31 -3.58 19.88
CA VAL A 145 11.64 -4.81 20.61
C VAL A 145 11.93 -5.93 19.63
N ARG A 146 12.49 -7.03 20.12
CA ARG A 146 12.74 -8.20 19.27
C ARG A 146 11.40 -8.88 19.00
N ALA A 147 11.12 -9.24 17.75
CA ALA A 147 9.95 -10.03 17.40
C ALA A 147 10.16 -11.53 17.69
N ASP A 148 11.43 -11.95 17.76
CA ASP A 148 11.85 -13.30 18.08
C ASP A 148 13.01 -13.33 19.09
N CYS A 149 13.51 -14.52 19.40
CA CYS A 149 14.58 -14.68 20.38
C CYS A 149 15.95 -14.17 19.95
N CYS A 150 16.14 -13.95 18.66
CA CYS A 150 17.38 -13.44 18.10
C CYS A 150 17.35 -11.92 18.02
N GLY A 151 16.19 -11.35 17.69
CA GLY A 151 16.11 -9.96 17.29
C GLY A 151 16.89 -9.72 16.02
N CYS A 152 16.66 -8.57 15.42
CA CYS A 152 17.30 -8.24 14.17
C CYS A 152 18.83 -8.29 14.25
N GLN A 153 19.44 -7.77 15.32
CA GLN A 153 20.91 -7.68 15.45
C GLN A 153 21.62 -9.05 15.42
N ASN A 154 20.89 -10.14 15.61
CA ASN A 154 21.43 -11.50 15.55
C ASN A 154 20.88 -12.32 14.37
N GLY A 155 20.27 -11.67 13.37
CA GLY A 155 19.66 -12.30 12.19
C GLY A 155 18.26 -12.84 12.42
N GLY A 156 17.53 -12.32 13.41
CA GLY A 156 16.09 -12.50 13.59
C GLY A 156 15.29 -11.29 13.11
N GLU A 157 14.10 -11.09 13.67
CA GLU A 157 13.22 -9.97 13.35
C GLU A 157 13.00 -9.06 14.58
N ASP A 158 12.75 -7.77 14.33
CA ASP A 158 12.28 -6.82 15.33
C ASP A 158 10.83 -6.41 15.04
N THR A 159 10.14 -5.92 16.07
CA THR A 159 8.80 -5.33 15.97
C THR A 159 8.72 -4.06 16.82
N ALA A 160 7.63 -3.32 16.70
CA ALA A 160 7.32 -2.20 17.59
C ALA A 160 6.17 -2.59 18.52
N VAL A 161 6.28 -2.19 19.78
CA VAL A 161 5.24 -2.37 20.80
C VAL A 161 5.14 -1.13 21.67
N ALA A 162 4.03 -1.00 22.39
CA ALA A 162 3.91 0.01 23.43
C ALA A 162 5.10 -0.09 24.40
N THR A 163 5.69 1.05 24.74
CA THR A 163 6.84 1.13 25.66
C THR A 163 6.49 0.55 27.03
N ALA A 164 5.23 0.67 27.46
CA ALA A 164 4.73 0.07 28.69
C ALA A 164 4.74 -1.46 28.65
N ASP A 165 4.62 -2.06 27.48
CA ASP A 165 4.51 -3.51 27.27
C ASP A 165 5.82 -4.16 26.81
N ALA A 166 6.83 -3.37 26.46
CA ALA A 166 8.12 -3.83 25.93
C ALA A 166 8.74 -4.98 26.75
N ALA A 167 8.80 -4.80 28.07
CA ALA A 167 9.38 -5.81 28.98
C ALA A 167 8.52 -7.09 29.06
N ALA A 168 7.19 -6.94 29.02
CA ALA A 168 6.28 -8.08 29.04
C ALA A 168 6.33 -8.86 27.71
N PHE A 169 6.44 -8.15 26.58
CA PHE A 169 6.60 -8.74 25.26
C PHE A 169 7.90 -9.56 25.19
N ASP A 170 9.03 -8.98 25.60
CA ASP A 170 10.32 -9.67 25.65
C ASP A 170 10.29 -10.92 26.56
N GLN A 171 9.58 -10.84 27.69
CA GLN A 171 9.42 -11.98 28.59
C GLN A 171 8.56 -13.09 27.95
N ALA A 172 7.52 -12.73 27.21
CA ALA A 172 6.62 -13.68 26.55
C ALA A 172 7.34 -14.54 25.50
N LEU A 173 8.37 -14.00 24.83
CA LEU A 173 9.19 -14.75 23.87
C LEU A 173 9.87 -15.99 24.48
N SER A 174 10.03 -16.06 25.81
CA SER A 174 10.53 -17.24 26.52
C SER A 174 11.86 -17.78 26.00
N CYS A 175 12.78 -16.87 25.66
CA CYS A 175 14.03 -17.21 25.00
C CYS A 175 14.98 -17.97 25.93
N ASN A 176 15.31 -19.20 25.54
CA ASN A 176 16.36 -19.95 26.20
C ASN A 176 17.73 -19.32 25.89
N SER A 177 18.63 -19.29 26.86
CA SER A 177 20.00 -18.76 26.72
C SER A 177 20.88 -19.53 25.72
N GLY A 178 20.35 -20.58 25.06
CA GLY A 178 21.03 -21.40 24.07
C GLY A 178 20.45 -21.33 22.65
N SER A 179 19.54 -20.39 22.35
CA SER A 179 19.00 -20.21 21.00
C SER A 179 20.14 -19.88 20.02
N GLN A 180 20.43 -20.79 19.10
CA GLN A 180 21.41 -20.55 18.05
C GLN A 180 20.79 -19.63 17.00
N CYS A 181 21.18 -18.36 17.02
CA CYS A 181 20.75 -17.39 16.04
C CYS A 181 21.54 -17.54 14.74
N PRO A 182 20.87 -17.59 13.57
CA PRO A 182 21.49 -17.94 12.29
C PRO A 182 22.59 -16.96 11.82
N GLY A 183 22.69 -15.77 12.44
CA GLY A 183 23.57 -14.68 11.98
C GLY A 183 24.83 -14.38 12.80
N GLN A 184 25.21 -15.14 13.84
CA GLN A 184 26.33 -14.74 14.73
C GLN A 184 27.73 -14.66 14.08
N GLY A 185 27.88 -15.03 12.81
CA GLY A 185 29.18 -15.11 12.13
C GLY A 185 29.52 -13.95 11.20
N ASN A 186 28.52 -13.23 10.68
CA ASN A 186 28.73 -12.11 9.76
C ASN A 186 27.77 -11.01 10.16
N SER A 187 28.31 -9.85 10.48
CA SER A 187 27.62 -8.59 10.74
C SER A 187 26.73 -8.22 9.56
N SER A 188 25.58 -8.86 9.47
CA SER A 188 24.45 -8.41 8.68
C SER A 188 24.02 -7.10 9.32
N SER A 189 24.50 -6.02 8.72
CA SER A 189 23.99 -4.66 8.86
C SER A 189 22.56 -4.54 8.31
N ASP A 190 21.84 -5.64 8.14
CA ASP A 190 20.51 -5.71 7.53
C ASP A 190 19.40 -5.57 8.56
N CYS A 191 19.75 -5.22 9.80
CA CYS A 191 18.85 -4.35 10.53
C CYS A 191 18.84 -3.05 9.79
N ASP A 192 17.76 -2.82 9.06
CA ASP A 192 17.37 -1.48 8.65
C ASP A 192 17.42 -0.62 9.91
N ALA A 193 18.57 0.05 10.08
CA ALA A 193 18.81 1.02 11.12
C ALA A 193 17.86 2.23 10.94
N GLU A 194 17.21 2.28 9.78
CA GLU A 194 16.19 3.20 9.33
C GLU A 194 14.81 2.86 9.95
N LEU A 195 14.56 1.61 10.36
CA LEU A 195 13.29 1.26 11.02
C LEU A 195 13.20 1.85 12.43
N ALA A 196 12.36 2.87 12.59
CA ALA A 196 12.02 3.50 13.85
C ALA A 196 10.62 3.06 14.34
N PRO A 197 10.43 2.85 15.65
CA PRO A 197 9.10 2.61 16.20
C PRO A 197 8.26 3.90 16.16
N ARG A 198 7.07 3.83 15.58
CA ARG A 198 6.16 4.95 15.35
C ARG A 198 4.76 4.62 15.81
N CYS A 199 4.02 5.65 16.19
CA CYS A 199 2.59 5.49 16.44
C CYS A 199 1.82 5.72 15.14
N VAL A 200 1.16 4.68 14.64
CA VAL A 200 0.41 4.69 13.39
C VAL A 200 -0.99 4.21 13.68
N ASN A 201 -2.00 5.06 13.50
CA ASN A 201 -3.40 4.69 13.73
C ASN A 201 -3.67 4.10 15.13
N GLY A 202 -2.90 4.54 16.14
CA GLY A 202 -2.97 4.06 17.53
C GLY A 202 -2.23 2.74 17.80
N ALA A 203 -1.53 2.18 16.83
CA ALA A 203 -0.68 1.00 16.96
C ALA A 203 0.80 1.34 16.81
N CYS A 204 1.66 0.62 17.51
CA CYS A 204 3.10 0.76 17.33
C CYS A 204 3.58 -0.05 16.13
N GLU A 205 4.17 0.61 15.15
CA GLU A 205 4.70 0.00 13.93
C GLU A 205 6.17 0.39 13.72
N LEU A 206 6.93 -0.44 13.01
CA LEU A 206 8.27 -0.09 12.54
C LEU A 206 8.16 0.52 11.16
N ILE A 207 8.50 1.81 11.03
CA ILE A 207 8.53 2.53 9.76
C ILE A 207 9.96 2.90 9.40
N ALA A 208 10.34 2.66 8.13
CA ALA A 208 11.70 2.89 7.62
C ALA A 208 11.96 4.36 7.27
N GLU A 209 10.90 5.08 6.93
CA GLU A 209 10.99 6.46 6.51
C GLU A 209 10.94 7.42 7.71
N ASP A 210 11.37 8.66 7.49
CA ASP A 210 11.14 9.76 8.41
C ASP A 210 9.79 10.42 8.10
N MET A 211 9.12 10.89 9.15
CA MET A 211 7.87 11.62 9.00
C MET A 211 8.08 12.89 8.16
N PRO A 212 7.21 13.19 7.19
CA PRO A 212 7.38 14.36 6.33
C PRO A 212 7.32 15.68 7.12
N ALA A 213 8.13 16.67 6.71
CA ALA A 213 8.36 17.92 7.45
C ALA A 213 7.12 18.82 7.66
N GLU A 214 6.01 18.54 6.96
CA GLU A 214 4.73 19.25 7.07
C GLU A 214 3.58 18.29 7.40
N ALA A 215 3.88 17.18 8.08
CA ALA A 215 2.87 16.23 8.54
C ALA A 215 1.83 16.91 9.45
N CYS A 216 0.57 16.51 9.30
CA CYS A 216 -0.56 17.11 10.01
C CYS A 216 -1.69 16.12 10.26
N GLY A 217 -2.70 16.56 11.01
CA GLY A 217 -3.91 15.78 11.24
C GLY A 217 -3.87 14.90 12.47
N ARG A 218 -2.78 14.95 13.26
CA ARG A 218 -2.67 14.40 14.62
C ARG A 218 -2.38 15.50 15.65
N PRO A 219 -2.77 15.32 16.93
CA PRO A 219 -2.60 16.34 17.97
C PRO A 219 -1.15 16.62 18.38
N ASP A 220 -0.25 15.66 18.17
CA ASP A 220 1.17 15.79 18.50
C ASP A 220 1.98 16.47 17.38
N LEU A 221 1.36 16.69 16.23
CA LEU A 221 1.96 17.36 15.09
C LEU A 221 1.65 18.86 15.14
N PRO A 222 2.54 19.71 14.59
CA PRO A 222 2.27 21.13 14.49
C PRO A 222 1.04 21.38 13.60
N ALA A 223 0.19 22.32 14.02
CA ALA A 223 -0.90 22.79 13.20
C ALA A 223 -0.38 23.42 11.89
N CYS A 224 -1.16 23.31 10.81
CA CYS A 224 -0.80 23.91 9.54
C CYS A 224 -0.65 25.44 9.64
N ALA A 225 0.32 25.99 8.90
CA ALA A 225 0.54 27.43 8.81
C ALA A 225 -0.73 28.15 8.31
N PRO A 226 -0.94 29.44 8.66
CA PRO A 226 -2.12 30.18 8.22
C PRO A 226 -2.32 30.14 6.70
N GLY A 227 -3.50 29.72 6.26
CA GLY A 227 -3.85 29.57 4.84
C GLY A 227 -3.57 28.20 4.25
N LYS A 228 -2.87 27.31 4.97
CA LYS A 228 -2.70 25.91 4.60
C LYS A 228 -3.78 25.02 5.22
N ILE A 229 -4.09 23.90 4.56
CA ILE A 229 -5.07 22.91 5.04
C ILE A 229 -4.42 21.53 5.06
N CYS A 230 -4.75 20.74 6.08
CA CYS A 230 -4.29 19.36 6.17
C CYS A 230 -4.96 18.51 5.09
N THR A 231 -4.17 18.00 4.15
CA THR A 231 -4.63 17.17 3.04
C THR A 231 -3.99 15.79 3.13
N ILE A 232 -4.81 14.74 3.18
CA ILE A 232 -4.36 13.34 3.17
C ILE A 232 -4.21 12.84 1.73
N ASN A 233 -3.48 11.74 1.54
CA ASN A 233 -3.26 11.06 0.25
C ASN A 233 -2.45 11.85 -0.81
N VAL A 234 -1.91 13.03 -0.47
CA VAL A 234 -1.05 13.83 -1.37
C VAL A 234 0.42 13.44 -1.31
N ASP A 235 0.84 12.80 -0.22
CA ASP A 235 2.20 12.34 0.00
C ASP A 235 2.13 10.87 0.45
N PRO A 236 2.67 9.91 -0.33
CA PRO A 236 2.63 8.51 0.04
C PRO A 236 3.36 8.22 1.35
N ALA A 237 4.41 8.97 1.68
CA ALA A 237 5.12 8.82 2.94
C ALA A 237 4.21 9.20 4.12
N ALA A 238 3.46 10.30 4.02
CA ALA A 238 2.49 10.69 5.04
C ALA A 238 1.40 9.63 5.26
N SER A 239 0.94 8.98 4.19
CA SER A 239 -0.06 7.91 4.28
C SER A 239 0.43 6.72 5.11
N LEU A 240 1.74 6.42 5.10
CA LEU A 240 2.33 5.36 5.93
C LEU A 240 2.18 5.63 7.44
N TYR A 241 2.08 6.91 7.86
CA TYR A 241 1.89 7.28 9.27
C TYR A 241 0.42 7.50 9.64
N GLY A 242 -0.51 7.34 8.69
CA GLY A 242 -1.91 7.70 8.91
C GLY A 242 -2.12 9.21 9.06
N VAL A 243 -1.28 10.05 8.44
CA VAL A 243 -1.31 11.52 8.55
C VAL A 243 -1.47 12.18 7.18
N GLY A 244 -1.80 13.48 7.19
CA GLY A 244 -1.80 14.31 5.99
C GLY A 244 -0.53 15.16 5.89
N THR A 245 -0.47 16.02 4.87
CA THR A 245 0.50 17.12 4.78
C THR A 245 -0.20 18.47 4.65
N CYS A 246 0.42 19.51 5.18
CA CYS A 246 -0.09 20.88 5.07
C CYS A 246 0.17 21.46 3.68
N GLN A 247 -0.88 21.60 2.88
CA GLN A 247 -0.85 22.21 1.54
C GLN A 247 -1.26 23.68 1.60
#